data_AF-R7VHA8-F1
#
_entry.id   AF-R7VHA8-F1
#
_cell.length_a   1.000
_cell.length_b   1.000
_cell.length_c   1.000
_cell.angle_alpha   90.00
_cell.angle_beta   90.00
_cell.angle_gamma   90.00
#
_symmetry.space_group_name_H-M   'P 1'
#
loop_
_entity.id
_entity.type
_entity.pdbx_description
1 polymer ?
#
loop_
_entity_poly.entity_id
_entity_poly.type
_entity_poly.pdbx_seq_one_letter_code
_entity_poly.pdbx_strand_id
1 'polypeptide(L)'
;MDLRPQTKTLPDLFLNEDLTKKREDLLYKAHVLRRAGKIQGAWSADGNILIHDLQGKIHKDYELVTANRPERIGGGVAIYVHRCIDFSQRRDLGVFVEGKIESLFIEMKVKRKSLIVGEIYRFPKVDARGKLCNWVEVLAERCPDKGIL
;
A
#
# COMPACT_ATOMS: atom_id res chain seq x y z
N MET A 1 16.25 -12.13 6.03
CA MET A 1 15.81 -11.67 7.36
C MET A 1 14.35 -11.31 7.25
N ASP A 2 13.51 -12.08 7.92
CA ASP A 2 12.09 -11.79 8.07
C ASP A 2 11.96 -10.72 9.17
N LEU A 3 11.44 -9.54 8.81
CA LEU A 3 11.31 -8.41 9.73
C LEU A 3 10.00 -8.45 10.53
N ARG A 4 9.04 -9.31 10.14
CA ARG A 4 7.73 -9.45 10.80
C ARG A 4 7.81 -9.76 12.30
N PRO A 5 8.79 -10.53 12.80
CA PRO A 5 8.94 -10.76 14.25
C PRO A 5 9.37 -9.51 15.01
N GLN A 6 10.17 -8.63 14.40
CA GLN A 6 10.73 -7.43 15.03
C GLN A 6 9.71 -6.28 15.09
N THR A 7 8.75 -6.25 14.16
CA THR A 7 7.69 -5.23 14.14
C THR A 7 6.57 -5.50 15.14
N LYS A 8 6.45 -6.71 15.70
CA LYS A 8 5.42 -7.04 16.70
C LYS A 8 5.55 -6.24 18.01
N THR A 9 6.73 -5.71 18.31
CA THR A 9 7.01 -4.91 19.51
C THR A 9 6.80 -3.41 19.30
N LEU A 10 6.54 -2.96 18.07
CA LEU A 10 6.29 -1.57 17.73
C LEU A 10 4.77 -1.38 17.53
N PRO A 11 4.04 -0.84 18.53
CA PRO A 11 2.57 -0.85 18.54
C PRO A 11 1.92 -0.10 17.37
N ASP A 12 2.67 0.82 16.74
CA ASP A 12 2.18 1.68 15.66
C ASP A 12 2.82 1.37 14.29
N LEU A 13 3.61 0.30 14.16
CA LEU A 13 4.25 -0.09 12.90
C LEU A 13 3.62 -1.36 12.31
N PHE A 14 2.83 -1.18 11.26
CA PHE A 14 2.27 -2.29 10.48
C PHE A 14 3.05 -2.48 9.18
N LEU A 15 3.68 -3.66 9.01
CA LEU A 15 4.31 -4.04 7.74
C LEU A 15 3.27 -4.73 6.86
N ASN A 16 2.88 -4.10 5.75
CA ASN A 16 1.87 -4.64 4.85
C ASN A 16 2.32 -5.96 4.19
N GLU A 17 1.37 -6.87 3.92
CA GLU A 17 1.62 -8.07 3.12
C GLU A 17 1.67 -7.74 1.61
N ASP A 18 2.13 -8.71 0.81
CA ASP A 18 2.14 -8.61 -0.65
C ASP A 18 0.75 -8.20 -1.19
N LEU A 19 0.68 -7.02 -1.83
CA LEU A 19 -0.55 -6.51 -2.40
C LEU A 19 -1.14 -7.40 -3.48
N THR A 20 -0.31 -8.16 -4.18
CA THR A 20 -0.75 -9.14 -5.17
C THR A 20 -1.64 -10.17 -4.48
N LYS A 21 -1.17 -10.67 -3.32
CA LYS A 21 -1.91 -11.59 -2.47
C LYS A 21 -3.14 -10.93 -1.84
N LYS A 22 -3.06 -9.65 -1.46
CA LYS A 22 -4.22 -8.92 -0.94
C LYS A 22 -5.31 -8.72 -2.00
N ARG A 23 -4.92 -8.38 -3.22
CA ARG A 23 -5.84 -8.26 -4.37
C ARG A 23 -6.47 -9.62 -4.69
N GLU A 24 -5.67 -10.67 -4.72
CA GLU A 24 -6.14 -12.05 -4.90
C GLU A 24 -7.16 -12.44 -3.81
N ASP A 25 -6.87 -12.18 -2.53
CA ASP A 25 -7.78 -12.42 -1.40
C ASP A 25 -9.11 -11.66 -1.56
N LEU A 26 -9.06 -10.39 -1.94
CA LEU A 26 -10.26 -9.58 -2.18
C LEU A 26 -11.09 -10.11 -3.35
N LEU A 27 -10.46 -10.51 -4.45
CA LEU A 27 -11.13 -11.13 -5.59
C LEU A 27 -11.74 -12.49 -5.21
N TYR A 28 -11.02 -13.31 -4.44
CA TYR A 28 -11.52 -14.58 -3.94
C TYR A 28 -12.76 -14.39 -3.05
N LYS A 29 -12.73 -13.43 -2.11
CA LYS A 29 -13.89 -13.07 -1.29
C LYS A 29 -15.07 -12.62 -2.13
N ALA A 30 -14.83 -11.81 -3.17
CA ALA A 30 -15.88 -11.42 -4.12
C ALA A 30 -16.46 -12.65 -4.85
N HIS A 31 -15.63 -13.61 -5.28
CA HIS A 31 -16.13 -14.87 -5.87
C HIS A 31 -17.00 -15.68 -4.91
N VAL A 32 -16.65 -15.73 -3.62
CA VAL A 32 -17.49 -16.38 -2.60
C VAL A 32 -18.84 -15.66 -2.48
N LEU A 33 -18.84 -14.33 -2.41
CA LEU A 33 -20.08 -13.53 -2.36
C LEU A 33 -20.94 -13.71 -3.62
N ARG A 34 -20.31 -13.82 -4.80
CA ARG A 34 -21.01 -14.10 -6.06
C ARG A 34 -21.71 -15.46 -6.03
N ARG A 35 -21.02 -16.52 -5.58
CA ARG A 35 -21.61 -17.85 -5.42
C ARG A 35 -22.79 -17.87 -4.45
N ALA A 36 -22.76 -17.01 -3.44
CA ALA A 36 -23.85 -16.84 -2.48
C ALA A 36 -24.99 -15.93 -2.98
N GLY A 37 -24.95 -15.44 -4.23
CA GLY A 37 -25.99 -14.57 -4.79
C GLY A 37 -26.06 -13.19 -4.16
N LYS A 38 -24.95 -12.68 -3.59
CA LYS A 38 -24.90 -11.36 -2.93
C LYS A 38 -24.41 -10.23 -3.84
N ILE A 39 -23.62 -10.57 -4.85
CA ILE A 39 -23.12 -9.67 -5.89
C ILE A 39 -23.20 -10.38 -7.23
N GLN A 40 -23.23 -9.63 -8.33
CA GLN A 40 -23.18 -10.21 -9.68
C GLN A 40 -21.73 -10.47 -10.14
N GLY A 41 -20.76 -9.68 -9.68
CA GLY A 41 -19.35 -9.89 -10.05
C GLY A 41 -18.41 -8.85 -9.46
N ALA A 42 -17.11 -9.10 -9.61
CA ALA A 42 -16.06 -8.13 -9.32
C ALA A 42 -14.86 -8.33 -10.26
N TRP A 43 -14.21 -7.23 -10.65
CA TRP A 43 -13.03 -7.26 -11.49
C TRP A 43 -12.13 -6.05 -11.22
N SER A 44 -10.93 -6.07 -11.81
CA SER A 44 -10.05 -4.91 -11.85
C SER A 44 -9.74 -4.56 -13.29
N ALA A 45 -10.21 -3.39 -13.74
CA ALA A 45 -9.96 -2.90 -15.10
C ALA A 45 -8.66 -2.10 -15.16
N ASP A 46 -8.53 -1.09 -14.27
CA ASP A 46 -7.39 -0.16 -14.25
C ASP A 46 -6.68 -0.17 -12.90
N GLY A 47 -6.60 -1.35 -12.28
CA GLY A 47 -6.08 -1.50 -10.92
C GLY A 47 -7.02 -0.98 -9.83
N ASN A 48 -8.20 -0.44 -10.15
CA ASN A 48 -9.29 -0.25 -9.17
C ASN A 48 -10.10 -1.54 -9.02
N ILE A 49 -10.74 -1.74 -7.86
CA ILE A 49 -11.69 -2.85 -7.66
C ILE A 49 -13.09 -2.35 -8.01
N LEU A 50 -13.74 -3.04 -8.94
CA LEU A 50 -15.09 -2.75 -9.41
C LEU A 50 -16.01 -3.88 -8.95
N ILE A 51 -17.13 -3.53 -8.31
CA ILE A 51 -18.12 -4.50 -7.79
C ILE A 51 -19.47 -4.26 -8.47
N HIS A 52 -20.06 -5.31 -9.02
CA HIS A 52 -21.40 -5.27 -9.59
C HIS A 52 -22.40 -5.79 -8.56
N ASP A 53 -23.33 -4.94 -8.11
CA ASP A 53 -24.39 -5.37 -7.21
C ASP A 53 -25.50 -6.12 -7.95
N LEU A 54 -26.52 -6.55 -7.21
CA LEU A 54 -27.64 -7.32 -7.74
C LEU A 54 -28.56 -6.49 -8.65
N GLN A 55 -28.49 -5.18 -8.58
CA GLN A 55 -29.23 -4.24 -9.43
C GLN A 55 -28.47 -3.87 -10.70
N GLY A 56 -27.24 -4.38 -10.88
CA GLY A 56 -26.38 -4.06 -12.01
C GLY A 56 -25.69 -2.70 -11.89
N LYS A 57 -25.61 -2.14 -10.68
CA LYS A 57 -24.83 -0.93 -10.43
C LYS A 57 -23.37 -1.30 -10.13
N ILE A 58 -22.46 -0.52 -10.72
CA ILE A 58 -21.01 -0.63 -10.46
C ILE A 58 -20.65 0.25 -9.27
N HIS A 59 -20.08 -0.37 -8.24
CA HIS A 59 -19.48 0.31 -7.09
C HIS A 59 -17.96 0.39 -7.29
N LYS A 60 -17.41 1.56 -6.98
CA LYS A 60 -15.98 1.88 -7.11
C LYS A 60 -15.40 2.24 -5.75
N ASP A 61 -15.65 1.41 -4.75
CA ASP A 61 -15.46 1.80 -3.35
C ASP A 61 -14.00 1.96 -2.94
N TYR A 62 -13.07 1.51 -3.76
CA TYR A 62 -11.64 1.68 -3.54
C TYR A 62 -11.00 2.51 -4.66
N GLU A 63 -10.06 3.34 -4.26
CA GLU A 63 -9.17 4.09 -5.12
C GLU A 63 -7.76 3.51 -5.03
N LEU A 64 -7.13 3.31 -6.18
CA LEU A 64 -5.73 2.93 -6.29
C LEU A 64 -4.83 4.18 -6.20
N VAL A 65 -3.96 4.21 -5.20
CA VAL A 65 -2.92 5.24 -5.06
C VAL A 65 -1.60 4.65 -5.54
N THR A 66 -0.93 5.33 -6.47
CA THR A 66 0.39 4.95 -6.98
C THR A 66 1.34 6.15 -6.98
N ALA A 67 2.64 5.88 -7.09
CA ALA A 67 3.62 6.89 -7.46
C ALA A 67 3.99 6.72 -8.95
N ASN A 68 4.03 7.83 -9.69
CA ASN A 68 4.50 7.78 -11.07
C ASN A 68 6.00 7.54 -11.08
N ARG A 69 6.45 6.58 -11.90
CA ARG A 69 7.86 6.34 -12.17
C ARG A 69 8.25 7.12 -13.42
N PRO A 70 9.35 7.88 -13.43
CA PRO A 70 9.71 8.72 -14.57
C PRO A 70 9.95 7.92 -15.87
N GLU A 71 10.50 6.71 -15.75
CA GLU A 71 11.06 5.98 -16.89
C GLU A 71 10.28 4.72 -17.31
N ARG A 72 9.16 4.40 -16.66
CA ARG A 72 8.36 3.21 -17.04
C ARG A 72 6.88 3.31 -16.68
N ILE A 73 6.06 2.72 -17.54
CA ILE A 73 4.63 2.50 -17.30
C ILE A 73 4.45 1.13 -16.64
N GLY A 74 3.76 1.09 -15.50
CA GLY A 74 3.40 -0.14 -14.80
C GLY A 74 4.41 -0.67 -13.78
N GLY A 75 3.90 -1.47 -12.85
CA GLY A 75 4.59 -1.99 -11.67
C GLY A 75 4.80 -0.95 -10.57
N GLY A 76 5.13 -1.37 -9.35
CA GLY A 76 5.37 -0.46 -8.22
C GLY A 76 4.76 -0.91 -6.91
N VAL A 77 4.81 0.01 -5.96
CA VAL A 77 4.00 0.01 -4.75
C VAL A 77 2.64 0.64 -5.05
N ALA A 78 1.58 0.19 -4.41
CA ALA A 78 0.25 0.74 -4.63
C ALA A 78 -0.71 0.57 -3.44
N ILE A 79 -1.22 1.66 -2.87
CA ILE A 79 -2.14 1.56 -1.74
C ILE A 79 -3.58 1.62 -2.25
N TYR A 80 -4.40 0.62 -1.92
CA TYR A 80 -5.86 0.69 -2.12
C TYR A 80 -6.51 1.37 -0.92
N VAL A 81 -7.16 2.51 -1.14
CA VAL A 81 -7.85 3.27 -0.09
C VAL A 81 -9.35 3.27 -0.37
N HIS A 82 -10.16 2.94 0.64
CA HIS A 82 -11.61 3.02 0.51
C HIS A 82 -12.02 4.49 0.33
N ARG A 83 -12.91 4.81 -0.62
CA ARG A 83 -13.30 6.19 -0.97
C ARG A 83 -13.96 6.98 0.16
N CYS A 84 -14.50 6.30 1.17
CA CYS A 84 -15.00 6.95 2.38
C CYS A 84 -13.91 7.40 3.37
N ILE A 85 -12.62 7.16 3.06
CA ILE A 85 -11.49 7.59 3.88
C ILE A 85 -10.84 8.79 3.20
N ASP A 86 -10.85 9.93 3.87
CA ASP A 86 -10.05 11.09 3.46
C ASP A 86 -8.57 10.81 3.71
N PHE A 87 -7.75 11.04 2.69
CA PHE A 87 -6.30 10.90 2.78
C PHE A 87 -5.58 11.92 1.91
N SER A 88 -4.31 12.17 2.21
CA SER A 88 -3.37 12.92 1.37
C SER A 88 -2.15 12.06 1.06
N GLN A 89 -1.65 12.12 -0.17
CA GLN A 89 -0.41 11.44 -0.53
C GLN A 89 0.79 12.22 0.01
N ARG A 90 1.64 11.58 0.83
CA ARG A 90 2.86 12.16 1.40
C ARG A 90 4.06 11.91 0.49
N ARG A 91 4.06 12.61 -0.66
CA ARG A 91 5.11 12.50 -1.68
C ARG A 91 6.50 12.89 -1.16
N ASP A 92 6.55 13.75 -0.15
CA ASP A 92 7.75 14.15 0.57
C ASP A 92 8.44 12.97 1.27
N LEU A 93 7.65 11.99 1.74
CA LEU A 93 8.15 10.76 2.36
C LEU A 93 8.40 9.62 1.36
N GLY A 94 7.83 9.73 0.15
CA GLY A 94 8.00 8.75 -0.92
C GLY A 94 9.43 8.72 -1.47
N VAL A 95 9.92 7.51 -1.74
CA VAL A 95 11.27 7.25 -2.24
C VAL A 95 11.19 6.31 -3.42
N PHE A 96 11.87 6.66 -4.50
CA PHE A 96 12.09 5.76 -5.63
C PHE A 96 13.56 5.78 -6.01
N VAL A 97 14.20 4.62 -5.91
CA VAL A 97 15.56 4.40 -6.42
C VAL A 97 15.51 3.13 -7.26
N GLU A 98 15.67 3.31 -8.57
CA GLU A 98 15.53 2.22 -9.53
C GLU A 98 16.42 1.01 -9.20
N GLY A 99 15.85 -0.19 -9.34
CA GLY A 99 16.53 -1.45 -9.05
C GLY A 99 16.85 -1.69 -7.57
N LYS A 100 16.55 -0.73 -6.68
CA LYS A 100 16.84 -0.83 -5.25
C LYS A 100 15.59 -0.83 -4.40
N ILE A 101 14.82 0.25 -4.47
CA ILE A 101 13.69 0.46 -3.57
C ILE A 101 12.63 1.39 -4.13
N GLU A 102 11.40 1.17 -3.68
CA GLU A 102 10.28 2.03 -3.96
C GLU A 102 9.35 2.10 -2.76
N SER A 103 8.81 3.27 -2.48
CA SER A 103 7.88 3.49 -1.39
C SER A 103 6.82 4.53 -1.72
N LEU A 104 5.67 4.36 -1.07
CA LEU A 104 4.50 5.22 -1.20
C LEU A 104 3.93 5.44 0.19
N PHE A 105 3.61 6.69 0.49
CA PHE A 105 3.02 7.06 1.77
C PHE A 105 1.74 7.86 1.56
N ILE A 106 0.77 7.60 2.42
CA ILE A 106 -0.43 8.41 2.58
C ILE A 106 -0.57 8.81 4.05
N GLU A 107 -1.18 9.95 4.29
CA GLU A 107 -1.62 10.38 5.62
C GLU A 107 -3.15 10.39 5.63
N MET A 108 -3.73 9.77 6.66
CA MET A 108 -5.18 9.74 6.88
C MET A 108 -5.51 10.11 8.31
N LYS A 109 -6.74 10.57 8.54
CA LYS A 109 -7.23 10.83 9.90
C LYS A 109 -8.03 9.64 10.40
N VAL A 110 -7.59 9.07 11.51
CA VAL A 110 -8.36 8.05 12.23
C VAL A 110 -8.77 8.65 13.57
N LYS A 111 -10.06 8.96 13.72
CA LYS A 111 -10.60 9.73 14.84
C LYS A 111 -9.90 11.10 14.95
N ARG A 112 -9.23 11.38 16.06
CA ARG A 112 -8.49 12.64 16.32
C ARG A 112 -6.98 12.52 16.09
N LYS A 113 -6.50 11.42 15.52
CA LYS A 113 -5.07 11.18 15.26
C LYS A 113 -4.79 11.13 13.76
N SER A 114 -3.69 11.75 13.34
CA SER A 114 -3.10 11.50 12.03
C SER A 114 -2.37 10.16 12.04
N LEU A 115 -2.61 9.35 11.03
CA LEU A 115 -1.93 8.09 10.78
C LEU A 115 -1.20 8.18 9.43
N ILE A 116 0.09 7.88 9.44
CA ILE A 116 0.87 7.72 8.21
C ILE A 116 0.89 6.23 7.87
N VAL A 117 0.45 5.89 6.67
CA VAL A 117 0.49 4.53 6.13
C VAL A 117 1.52 4.51 5.01
N GLY A 118 2.52 3.65 5.17
CA GLY A 118 3.59 3.46 4.20
C GLY A 118 3.56 2.08 3.59
N GLU A 119 3.79 2.01 2.29
CA GLU A 119 4.08 0.78 1.58
C GLU A 119 5.47 0.85 0.99
N ILE A 120 6.26 -0.20 1.19
CA ILE A 120 7.66 -0.25 0.81
C ILE A 120 7.90 -1.56 0.06
N TYR A 121 8.30 -1.44 -1.20
CA TYR A 121 8.74 -2.56 -2.02
C TYR A 121 10.26 -2.55 -2.16
N ARG A 122 10.87 -3.71 -1.90
CA ARG A 122 12.30 -3.93 -2.02
C ARG A 122 12.59 -4.87 -3.19
N PHE A 123 13.51 -4.48 -4.05
CA PHE A 123 13.94 -5.35 -5.14
C PHE A 123 14.62 -6.63 -4.60
N PRO A 124 14.28 -7.82 -5.14
CA PRO A 124 14.75 -9.11 -4.60
C PRO A 124 16.28 -9.25 -4.56
N LYS A 125 16.99 -8.61 -5.51
CA LYS A 125 18.43 -8.74 -5.74
C LYS A 125 19.31 -7.87 -4.82
N VAL A 126 18.74 -7.01 -4.00
CA VAL A 126 19.49 -6.22 -3.01
C VAL A 126 19.82 -7.10 -1.80
N ASP A 127 21.03 -7.03 -1.26
CA ASP A 127 21.43 -7.81 -0.08
C ASP A 127 20.62 -7.42 1.17
N ALA A 128 20.81 -8.12 2.29
CA ALA A 128 20.10 -7.85 3.53
C ALA A 128 20.67 -6.77 4.46
N ARG A 129 21.91 -6.33 4.26
CA ARG A 129 22.65 -5.46 5.17
C ARG A 129 22.76 -4.02 4.65
N GLY A 130 22.78 -3.79 3.34
CA GLY A 130 22.53 -2.47 2.75
C GLY A 130 21.09 -1.96 2.92
N LYS A 131 20.23 -2.73 3.62
CA LYS A 131 18.78 -2.53 3.76
C LYS A 131 18.34 -1.48 4.78
N LEU A 132 18.97 -1.44 5.95
CA LEU A 132 18.52 -0.60 7.06
C LEU A 132 19.24 0.74 7.07
N CYS A 133 20.55 0.73 6.76
CA CYS A 133 21.36 1.95 6.66
C CYS A 133 20.76 2.92 5.65
N ASN A 134 20.48 2.49 4.41
CA ASN A 134 19.85 3.35 3.41
C ASN A 134 18.46 3.88 3.81
N TRP A 135 17.68 3.17 4.62
CA TRP A 135 16.34 3.62 5.02
C TRP A 135 16.36 4.55 6.22
N VAL A 136 17.15 4.21 7.24
CA VAL A 136 17.37 5.07 8.40
C VAL A 136 18.04 6.35 7.95
N GLU A 137 19.00 6.29 7.01
CA GLU A 137 19.63 7.46 6.40
C GLU A 137 18.61 8.30 5.63
N VAL A 138 17.79 7.69 4.76
CA VAL A 138 16.76 8.43 3.99
C VAL A 138 15.67 9.03 4.88
N LEU A 139 15.26 8.34 5.95
CA LEU A 139 14.31 8.89 6.93
C LEU A 139 14.96 9.97 7.81
N ALA A 140 16.22 9.81 8.22
CA ALA A 140 16.95 10.79 9.00
C ALA A 140 17.24 12.07 8.21
N GLU A 141 17.56 11.96 6.92
CA GLU A 141 17.74 13.10 6.02
C GLU A 141 16.43 13.88 5.80
N ARG A 142 15.30 13.18 5.70
CA ARG A 142 14.00 13.79 5.33
C ARG A 142 13.10 14.14 6.51
N CYS A 143 13.36 13.61 7.69
CA CYS A 143 12.61 13.86 8.92
C CYS A 143 13.56 14.09 10.11
N PRO A 144 14.48 15.08 10.05
CA PRO A 144 15.49 15.29 11.09
C PRO A 144 14.89 15.57 12.48
N ASP A 145 13.68 16.13 12.54
CA ASP A 145 13.01 16.53 13.79
C ASP A 145 12.13 15.43 14.41
N LYS A 146 11.95 14.29 13.72
CA LYS A 146 11.19 13.16 14.25
C LYS A 146 12.16 12.11 14.72
N GLY A 147 12.55 12.18 15.99
CA GLY A 147 13.41 11.21 16.66
C GLY A 147 12.88 9.78 16.54
N ILE A 148 13.25 9.10 15.45
CA ILE A 148 13.09 7.68 15.25
C ILE A 148 14.43 7.06 15.64
N LEU A 149 14.53 6.70 16.92
CA LEU A 149 15.50 5.75 17.47
C LEU A 149 14.71 4.58 18.06
#